data_AF-A0A225V601-F1
#
_entry.id   AF-A0A225V601-F1
#
_cell.length_a   1.000
_cell.length_b   1.000
_cell.length_c   1.000
_cell.angle_alpha   90.00
_cell.angle_beta   90.00
_cell.angle_gamma   90.00
#
_symmetry.space_group_name_H-M   'P 1'
#
loop_
_entity.id
_entity.type
_entity.pdbx_description
1 polymer ?
#
loop_
_entity_poly.entity_id
_entity_poly.type
_entity_poly.pdbx_seq_one_letter_code
_entity_poly.pdbx_strand_id
1 'polypeptide(L)'
;MLADYPRFYDGHSGPTEEALNAASTPSGTFFYFMKLSLWEDIATASNNYFDETLDERVEGIYNRHIALENKKPHFKRKDREKIRVELKKSKTYLHVNYLCICHEIYTSAKIQTHELQLSGHGSFDR
;
A
#
# COMPACT_ATOMS: atom_id res chain seq x y z
N MET A 1 -22.17 -28.15 14.04
CA MET A 1 -21.99 -27.18 15.14
C MET A 1 -22.04 -25.79 14.54
N LEU A 2 -23.18 -25.10 14.66
CA LEU A 2 -23.48 -23.75 14.13
C LEU A 2 -24.11 -22.93 15.26
N ALA A 3 -23.55 -22.99 16.46
CA ALA A 3 -24.23 -22.54 17.67
C ALA A 3 -23.37 -21.59 18.52
N ASP A 4 -22.65 -20.64 17.91
CA ASP A 4 -21.78 -19.75 18.70
C ASP A 4 -21.63 -18.31 18.18
N TYR A 5 -22.66 -17.72 17.54
CA TYR A 5 -22.69 -16.26 17.34
C TYR A 5 -24.14 -15.71 17.39
N PRO A 6 -24.70 -15.46 18.58
CA PRO A 6 -26.14 -15.25 18.75
C PRO A 6 -26.61 -13.79 18.56
N ARG A 7 -25.96 -12.97 17.73
CA ARG A 7 -26.33 -11.54 17.54
C ARG A 7 -25.98 -10.98 16.17
N PHE A 8 -26.50 -11.56 15.08
CA PHE A 8 -26.59 -10.80 13.84
C PHE A 8 -27.78 -9.83 13.94
N TYR A 9 -27.54 -8.55 13.66
CA TYR A 9 -28.58 -7.54 13.58
C TYR A 9 -29.56 -7.90 12.46
N ASP A 10 -30.85 -8.04 12.79
CA ASP A 10 -31.94 -8.49 11.92
C ASP A 10 -32.87 -7.34 11.46
N GLY A 11 -32.49 -6.09 11.76
CA GLY A 11 -33.22 -4.90 11.33
C GLY A 11 -33.05 -4.62 9.84
N HIS A 12 -33.65 -3.51 9.37
CA HIS A 12 -33.67 -3.12 7.94
C HIS A 12 -32.30 -2.68 7.36
N SER A 13 -31.21 -2.98 8.07
CA SER A 13 -29.85 -2.59 7.73
C SER A 13 -29.02 -3.87 7.60
N GLY A 14 -28.31 -4.04 6.48
CA GLY A 14 -27.50 -5.22 6.24
C GLY A 14 -26.81 -5.18 4.89
N PRO A 15 -25.86 -6.11 4.63
CA PRO A 15 -25.25 -6.26 3.32
C PRO A 15 -26.33 -6.58 2.28
N THR A 16 -26.21 -5.98 1.10
CA THR A 16 -27.03 -6.33 -0.05
C THR A 16 -26.83 -7.79 -0.44
N GLU A 17 -27.75 -8.36 -1.20
CA GLU A 17 -27.61 -9.72 -1.73
C GLU A 17 -26.31 -9.88 -2.54
N GLU A 18 -25.93 -8.85 -3.31
CA GLU A 18 -24.66 -8.83 -4.04
C GLU A 18 -23.44 -8.84 -3.11
N ALA A 19 -23.46 -8.06 -2.03
CA ALA A 19 -22.38 -8.05 -1.05
C ALA A 19 -22.26 -9.40 -0.33
N LEU A 20 -23.40 -10.04 0.00
CA LEU A 20 -23.43 -11.37 0.59
C LEU A 20 -22.87 -12.44 -0.35
N ASN A 21 -23.23 -12.37 -1.64
CA ASN A 21 -22.73 -13.29 -2.65
C ASN A 21 -21.21 -13.10 -2.85
N ALA A 22 -20.74 -11.86 -2.92
CA ALA A 22 -19.31 -11.57 -2.98
C ALA A 22 -18.56 -12.08 -1.74
N ALA A 23 -19.19 -12.00 -0.56
CA ALA A 23 -18.63 -12.47 0.70
C ALA A 23 -18.48 -14.01 0.81
N SER A 24 -18.97 -14.77 -0.17
CA SER A 24 -18.75 -16.21 -0.26
C SER A 24 -17.27 -16.60 -0.37
N THR A 25 -16.41 -15.67 -0.81
CA THR A 25 -14.96 -15.86 -0.88
C THR A 25 -14.21 -14.60 -0.39
N PRO A 26 -13.01 -14.73 0.21
CA PRO A 26 -12.22 -13.57 0.60
C PRO A 26 -11.89 -12.63 -0.57
N SER A 27 -11.59 -13.19 -1.74
CA SER A 27 -11.32 -12.41 -2.96
C SER A 27 -12.59 -11.72 -3.49
N GLY A 28 -13.75 -12.38 -3.42
CA GLY A 28 -15.02 -11.79 -3.79
C GLY A 28 -15.34 -10.54 -2.96
N THR A 29 -15.19 -10.62 -1.63
CA THR A 29 -15.32 -9.45 -0.75
C THR A 29 -14.35 -8.34 -1.15
N PHE A 30 -13.10 -8.69 -1.42
CA PHE A 30 -12.07 -7.73 -1.78
C PHE A 30 -12.43 -6.97 -3.07
N PHE A 31 -12.75 -7.68 -4.15
CA PHE A 31 -13.09 -7.04 -5.43
C PHE A 31 -14.46 -6.35 -5.44
N TYR A 32 -15.36 -6.72 -4.53
CA TYR A 32 -16.63 -6.01 -4.35
C TYR A 32 -16.42 -4.56 -3.89
N PHE A 33 -15.53 -4.35 -2.91
CA PHE A 33 -15.18 -3.00 -2.43
C PHE A 33 -14.09 -2.33 -3.28
N MET A 34 -13.08 -3.09 -3.68
CA MET A 34 -11.90 -2.61 -4.40
C MET A 34 -11.98 -3.01 -5.88
N LYS A 35 -12.94 -2.40 -6.59
CA LYS A 35 -13.19 -2.67 -8.02
C LYS A 35 -11.95 -2.39 -8.87
N LEU A 36 -11.77 -3.12 -9.98
CA LEU A 36 -10.65 -2.90 -10.90
C LEU A 36 -10.53 -1.45 -11.39
N SER A 37 -11.66 -0.79 -11.68
CA SER A 37 -11.66 0.60 -12.13
C SER A 37 -11.07 1.56 -11.10
N LEU A 38 -11.32 1.32 -9.80
CA LEU A 38 -10.71 2.11 -8.73
C LEU A 38 -9.19 1.97 -8.74
N TRP A 39 -8.67 0.77 -9.00
CA TRP A 39 -7.23 0.54 -9.10
C TRP A 39 -6.62 1.18 -10.34
N GLU A 40 -7.33 1.24 -11.46
CA GLU A 40 -6.93 1.96 -12.67
C GLU A 40 -6.82 3.46 -12.40
N ASP A 41 -7.80 4.02 -11.70
CA ASP A 41 -7.80 5.43 -11.30
C ASP A 41 -6.63 5.74 -10.36
N ILE A 42 -6.39 4.89 -9.34
CA ILE A 42 -5.26 5.04 -8.41
C ILE A 42 -3.92 4.96 -9.16
N ALA A 43 -3.78 4.00 -10.08
CA ALA A 43 -2.57 3.84 -10.87
C ALA A 43 -2.30 5.09 -11.72
N THR A 44 -3.34 5.59 -12.40
CA THR A 44 -3.26 6.79 -13.24
C THR A 44 -2.89 8.01 -12.40
N ALA A 45 -3.62 8.27 -11.31
CA ALA A 45 -3.35 9.39 -10.42
C ALA A 45 -1.95 9.32 -9.80
N SER A 46 -1.49 8.12 -9.41
CA SER A 46 -0.14 7.94 -8.84
C SER A 46 0.96 8.18 -9.87
N ASN A 47 0.76 7.75 -11.12
CA ASN A 47 1.69 8.00 -12.21
C ASN A 47 1.74 9.49 -12.56
N ASN A 48 0.59 10.17 -12.61
CA ASN A 48 0.51 11.61 -12.84
C ASN A 48 1.22 12.39 -11.72
N TYR A 49 0.93 12.05 -10.46
CA TYR A 49 1.60 12.66 -9.31
C TYR A 49 3.12 12.48 -9.35
N PHE A 50 3.61 11.32 -9.80
CA PHE A 50 5.05 11.11 -9.99
C PHE A 50 5.63 12.10 -11.00
N ASP A 51 4.97 12.31 -12.13
CA ASP A 51 5.43 13.20 -13.18
C ASP A 51 5.36 14.67 -12.74
N GLU A 52 4.26 15.08 -12.11
CA GLU A 52 4.06 16.43 -11.56
C GLU A 52 5.10 16.78 -10.49
N THR A 53 5.44 15.83 -9.62
CA THR A 53 6.39 16.07 -8.51
C THR A 53 7.85 15.72 -8.86
N LEU A 54 8.16 15.39 -10.11
CA LEU A 54 9.50 14.94 -10.50
C LEU A 54 10.57 16.00 -10.21
N ASP A 55 10.30 17.26 -10.55
CA ASP A 55 11.25 18.35 -10.37
C ASP A 55 11.53 18.62 -8.89
N GLU A 56 10.49 18.64 -8.06
CA GLU A 56 10.62 18.78 -6.61
C GLU A 56 11.46 17.66 -5.99
N ARG A 57 11.25 16.41 -6.44
CA ARG A 57 12.05 15.26 -6.00
C ARG A 57 13.52 15.40 -6.41
N VAL A 58 13.78 15.86 -7.63
CA VAL A 58 15.15 16.10 -8.12
C VAL A 58 15.84 17.13 -7.23
N GLU A 59 15.20 18.26 -6.94
CA GLU A 59 15.79 19.28 -6.07
C GLU A 59 15.96 18.79 -4.63
N GLY A 60 14.99 18.05 -4.08
CA GLY A 60 15.09 17.47 -2.74
C GLY A 60 16.28 16.51 -2.58
N ILE A 61 16.51 15.63 -3.57
CA ILE A 61 17.66 14.72 -3.58
C ILE A 61 18.97 15.50 -3.79
N TYR A 62 18.97 16.47 -4.70
CA TYR A 62 20.14 17.28 -4.97
C TYR A 62 20.59 18.09 -3.75
N ASN A 63 19.66 18.71 -3.03
CA ASN A 63 19.94 19.42 -1.77
C ASN A 63 20.47 18.47 -0.68
N ARG A 64 19.92 17.24 -0.60
CA ARG A 64 20.46 16.20 0.28
C ARG A 64 21.90 15.83 -0.09
N HIS A 65 22.22 15.75 -1.38
CA HIS A 65 23.59 15.48 -1.85
C HIS A 65 24.56 16.61 -1.50
N ILE A 66 24.14 17.89 -1.63
CA ILE A 66 24.94 19.03 -1.17
C ILE A 66 25.26 18.91 0.33
N ALA A 67 24.24 18.62 1.15
CA ALA A 67 24.43 18.46 2.58
C ALA A 67 25.36 17.27 2.93
N LEU A 68 25.34 16.21 2.13
CA LEU A 68 26.22 15.04 2.30
C LEU A 68 27.67 15.33 1.88
N GLU A 69 27.87 16.04 0.78
CA GLU A 69 29.20 16.45 0.31
C GLU A 69 29.90 17.36 1.33
N ASN A 70 29.16 18.29 1.93
CA ASN A 70 29.68 19.15 3.01
C ASN A 70 30.09 18.37 4.27
N LYS A 71 29.46 17.21 4.53
CA LYS A 71 29.72 16.38 5.74
C LYS A 71 30.73 15.26 5.50
N LYS A 72 30.91 14.81 4.25
CA LYS A 72 31.67 13.61 3.90
C LYS A 72 32.67 13.91 2.77
N PRO A 73 33.98 13.95 3.06
CA PRO A 73 35.02 14.32 2.07
C PRO A 73 35.05 13.43 0.82
N HIS A 74 34.61 12.18 0.92
CA HIS A 74 34.62 11.21 -0.18
C HIS A 74 33.32 11.17 -0.97
N PHE A 75 32.27 11.85 -0.52
CA PHE A 75 30.98 11.84 -1.21
C PHE A 75 30.97 12.93 -2.28
N LYS A 76 30.89 12.52 -3.54
CA LYS A 76 30.66 13.46 -4.65
C LYS A 76 29.18 13.53 -4.97
N ARG A 77 28.64 14.74 -5.03
CA ARG A 77 27.25 14.97 -5.44
C ARG A 77 27.01 14.51 -6.88
N LYS A 78 25.79 14.03 -7.13
CA LYS A 78 25.29 13.79 -8.50
C LYS A 78 24.68 15.06 -9.07
N ASP A 79 24.77 15.19 -10.39
CA ASP A 79 24.10 16.26 -11.14
C ASP A 79 22.58 16.02 -11.18
N ARG A 80 21.80 17.11 -11.26
CA ARG A 80 20.33 17.05 -11.34
C ARG A 80 19.84 16.16 -12.46
N GLU A 81 20.47 16.22 -13.63
CA GLU A 81 20.06 15.42 -14.78
C GLU A 81 20.31 13.92 -14.55
N LYS A 82 21.41 13.56 -13.89
CA LYS A 82 21.66 12.18 -13.50
C LYS A 82 20.62 11.69 -12.50
N ILE A 83 20.26 12.51 -11.51
CA ILE A 83 19.19 12.22 -10.54
C ILE A 83 17.85 12.03 -11.27
N ARG A 84 17.51 12.92 -12.23
CA ARG A 84 16.28 12.83 -13.03
C ARG A 84 16.22 11.53 -13.83
N VAL A 85 17.31 11.17 -14.51
CA VAL A 85 17.39 9.92 -15.30
C VAL A 85 17.24 8.70 -14.38
N GLU A 86 17.90 8.68 -13.22
CA GLU A 86 17.77 7.60 -12.25
C GLU A 86 16.34 7.48 -11.71
N LEU A 87 15.70 8.61 -11.37
CA LEU A 87 14.31 8.63 -10.92
C LEU A 87 13.36 8.12 -12.01
N LYS A 88 13.50 8.58 -13.25
CA LYS A 88 12.70 8.09 -14.39
C LYS A 88 12.94 6.61 -14.67
N LYS A 89 14.18 6.12 -14.54
CA LYS A 89 14.51 4.69 -14.68
C LYS A 89 13.87 3.86 -13.56
N SER A 90 13.77 4.40 -12.36
CA SER A 90 13.10 3.75 -11.22
C SER A 90 11.58 3.84 -11.26
N LYS A 91 11.01 4.64 -12.18
CA LYS A 91 9.56 4.73 -12.38
C LYS A 91 9.05 3.36 -12.82
N THR A 92 8.51 2.63 -11.85
CA THR A 92 7.70 1.44 -12.13
C THR A 92 6.30 1.97 -12.38
N TYR A 93 5.84 1.93 -13.64
CA TYR A 93 4.44 2.24 -13.91
C TYR A 93 3.59 1.32 -13.05
N LEU A 94 2.80 1.92 -12.16
CA LEU A 94 1.87 1.16 -11.34
C LEU A 94 0.84 0.58 -12.28
N HIS A 95 0.93 -0.73 -12.54
CA HIS A 95 -0.13 -1.47 -13.20
C HIS A 95 -1.08 -2.00 -12.12
N VAL A 96 -2.37 -2.06 -12.42
CA VAL A 96 -3.43 -2.58 -11.54
C VAL A 96 -3.03 -3.89 -10.83
N ASN A 97 -2.36 -4.79 -11.55
CA ASN A 97 -1.89 -6.08 -11.05
C ASN A 97 -0.85 -5.96 -9.92
N TYR A 98 0.03 -4.94 -9.97
CA TYR A 98 0.99 -4.69 -8.89
C TYR A 98 0.33 -4.10 -7.64
N LEU A 99 -0.74 -3.31 -7.81
CA LEU A 99 -1.47 -2.71 -6.68
C LEU A 99 -2.28 -3.75 -5.90
N CYS A 100 -2.91 -4.72 -6.60
CA CYS A 100 -3.63 -5.82 -5.94
C CYS A 100 -2.69 -6.68 -5.10
N ILE A 101 -1.54 -7.07 -5.64
CA ILE A 101 -0.53 -7.87 -4.92
C ILE A 101 0.04 -7.11 -3.72
N CYS A 102 0.33 -5.80 -3.87
CA CYS A 102 0.86 -4.99 -2.76
C CYS A 102 -0.16 -4.84 -1.62
N HIS A 103 -1.46 -4.74 -1.94
CA HIS A 103 -2.50 -4.65 -0.91
C HIS A 103 -2.68 -5.98 -0.17
N GLU A 104 -2.64 -7.11 -0.88
CA GLU A 104 -2.68 -8.45 -0.27
C GLU A 104 -1.48 -8.69 0.66
N ILE A 105 -0.28 -8.26 0.25
CA ILE A 105 0.92 -8.32 1.10
C ILE A 105 0.77 -7.41 2.32
N TYR A 106 0.28 -6.18 2.15
CA TYR A 106 0.09 -5.22 3.24
C TYR A 106 -0.90 -5.72 4.29
N THR A 107 -2.05 -6.24 3.85
CA THR A 107 -3.08 -6.79 4.74
C THR A 107 -2.57 -8.04 5.46
N SER A 108 -1.90 -8.94 4.75
CA SER A 108 -1.28 -10.14 5.34
C SER A 108 -0.22 -9.77 6.39
N ALA A 109 0.64 -8.79 6.10
CA ALA A 109 1.66 -8.33 7.04
C ALA A 109 1.03 -7.69 8.30
N LYS A 110 -0.06 -6.93 8.13
CA LYS A 110 -0.78 -6.32 9.26
C LYS A 110 -1.46 -7.35 10.14
N ILE A 111 -2.12 -8.35 9.55
CA ILE A 111 -2.72 -9.47 10.28
C ILE A 111 -1.63 -10.23 11.03
N GLN A 112 -0.53 -10.59 10.38
CA GLN A 112 0.56 -11.31 11.03
C GLN A 112 1.22 -10.52 12.16
N THR A 113 1.38 -9.21 12.00
CA THR A 113 1.92 -8.34 13.07
C THR A 113 0.96 -8.29 14.26
N HIS A 114 -0.34 -8.24 14.02
CA HIS A 114 -1.36 -8.25 15.08
C HIS A 114 -1.42 -9.61 15.80
N GLU A 115 -1.38 -10.73 15.07
CA GLU A 115 -1.29 -12.09 15.63
C GLU A 115 -0.04 -12.26 16.50
N LEU A 116 1.11 -11.75 16.04
CA LEU A 116 2.36 -11.79 16.83
C LEU A 116 2.25 -10.96 18.12
N GLN A 117 1.60 -9.80 18.09
CA GLN A 117 1.36 -8.97 19.29
C GLN A 117 0.42 -9.65 20.30
N LEU A 118 -0.62 -10.33 19.82
CA LEU A 118 -1.53 -11.11 20.67
C LEU A 118 -0.83 -12.34 21.26
N SER A 119 0.02 -13.03 20.49
CA SER A 119 0.79 -14.19 20.97
C SER A 119 1.86 -13.82 22.01
N GLY A 120 2.44 -12.62 21.93
CA GLY A 120 3.41 -12.10 22.89
C GLY A 120 2.81 -11.74 24.25
N HIS A 121 1.51 -11.45 24.31
CA HIS A 121 0.79 -11.17 25.56
C HIS A 121 0.35 -12.44 26.32
N GLY A 122 0.47 -13.64 25.72
CA GLY A 122 0.08 -14.91 26.35
C GLY A 122 1.15 -15.61 27.19
N SER A 123 2.31 -15.00 27.41
CA SER A 123 3.47 -15.65 28.08
C SER A 123 3.85 -15.05 29.43
N PHE A 124 2.89 -14.52 30.18
CA PHE A 124 3.08 -14.18 31.59
C PHE A 124 1.85 -14.57 32.39
N ASP A 125 1.69 -15.87 32.62
CA ASP A 125 1.02 -16.43 33.79
C ASP A 125 1.42 -17.91 33.90
N ARG A 126 2.39 -18.19 34.77
CA ARG A 126 2.57 -19.49 35.40
C ARG A 126 3.17 -19.31 36.79
#